data_AF-A0A2E4A970-F1
#
_entry.id   AF-A0A2E4A970-F1
#
_cell.length_a   1.000
_cell.length_b   1.000
_cell.length_c   1.000
_cell.angle_alpha   90.00
_cell.angle_beta   90.00
_cell.angle_gamma   90.00
#
_symmetry.space_group_name_H-M   'P 1'
#
loop_
_entity.id
_entity.type
_entity.pdbx_description
1 polymer ?
#
loop_
_entity_poly.entity_id
_entity_poly.type
_entity_poly.pdbx_seq_one_letter_code
_entity_poly.pdbx_strand_id
1 'polypeptide(L)'
;MSPFKKMIEEKYPSIEKLGEFVRSSLWKDQFTETLRKLVSSLEVQLDHFNSIRVDQLLKAASIFDKRGSRSIDSFVRFMENYTLRETGQPGTVQVMTIHQSKGITFDSVILPELEGNTFSSINLGTEIKYNVTHEPQWILNMPNKRYIEIDPQLNQYKTNKVANDTYEQICKFYVALTRAKYANYLITEESEISSKSDNFVSLLSETIKSEELNSGMLYSCGDSEWYKKIKSKKEIVPTIKKPMPLPSENLRREHNIQIAKEKVSEKLSSEDIFKQNSATN
;
A
#
# COMPACT_ATOMS: atom_id res chain seq x y z
N MET A 1 20.05 8.37 -17.00
CA MET A 1 21.02 7.25 -17.01
C MET A 1 21.49 6.99 -15.59
N SER A 2 21.60 5.72 -15.17
CA SER A 2 22.02 5.38 -13.80
C SER A 2 23.44 5.88 -13.50
N PRO A 3 23.69 6.50 -12.33
CA PRO A 3 25.02 6.97 -11.93
C PRO A 3 26.06 5.83 -11.90
N PHE A 4 25.61 4.59 -11.69
CA PHE A 4 26.49 3.41 -11.65
C PHE A 4 27.01 2.96 -13.01
N LYS A 5 26.37 3.36 -14.12
CA LYS A 5 26.79 2.90 -15.46
C LYS A 5 28.21 3.35 -15.79
N LYS A 6 28.51 4.63 -15.56
CA LYS A 6 29.85 5.20 -15.81
C LYS A 6 30.93 4.50 -14.97
N MET A 7 30.62 4.24 -13.70
CA MET A 7 31.55 3.59 -12.76
C MET A 7 31.85 2.14 -13.16
N ILE A 8 30.83 1.42 -13.64
CA ILE A 8 31.00 0.06 -14.16
C ILE A 8 31.85 0.09 -15.43
N GLU A 9 31.62 1.04 -16.34
CA GLU A 9 32.41 1.20 -17.57
C GLU A 9 33.86 1.61 -17.29
N GLU A 10 34.11 2.43 -16.27
CA GLU A 10 35.46 2.80 -15.81
C GLU A 10 36.22 1.61 -15.22
N LYS A 11 35.55 0.78 -14.40
CA LYS A 11 36.19 -0.36 -13.73
C LYS A 11 36.28 -1.60 -14.60
N TYR A 12 35.31 -1.81 -15.48
CA TYR A 12 35.24 -2.93 -16.40
C TYR A 12 35.26 -2.39 -17.83
N PRO A 13 36.44 -2.34 -18.48
CA PRO A 13 36.62 -1.67 -19.76
C PRO A 13 35.85 -2.33 -20.92
N SER A 14 35.30 -3.53 -20.70
CA SER A 14 34.44 -4.20 -21.66
C SER A 14 33.37 -5.07 -20.97
N ILE A 15 32.26 -5.34 -21.66
CA ILE A 15 31.18 -6.17 -21.15
C ILE A 15 31.63 -7.63 -20.94
N GLU A 16 32.61 -8.09 -21.73
CA GLU A 16 33.21 -9.42 -21.61
C GLU A 16 33.96 -9.54 -20.29
N LYS A 17 34.72 -8.51 -19.89
CA LYS A 17 35.45 -8.51 -18.61
C LYS A 17 34.52 -8.49 -17.41
N LEU A 18 33.43 -7.71 -17.47
CA LEU A 18 32.39 -7.76 -16.45
C LEU A 18 31.73 -9.15 -16.39
N GLY A 19 31.39 -9.72 -17.55
CA GLY A 19 30.78 -11.05 -17.64
C GLY A 19 31.71 -12.16 -17.13
N GLU A 20 33.02 -12.08 -17.40
CA GLU A 20 34.04 -12.99 -16.90
C GLU A 20 34.12 -12.92 -15.36
N PHE A 21 34.16 -11.72 -14.79
CA PHE A 21 34.11 -11.51 -13.34
C PHE A 21 32.84 -12.10 -12.72
N VAL A 22 31.66 -11.78 -13.26
CA VAL A 22 30.38 -12.25 -12.73
C VAL A 22 30.32 -13.77 -12.76
N ARG A 23 30.61 -14.41 -13.91
CA ARG A 23 30.53 -15.88 -14.04
C ARG A 23 31.53 -16.59 -13.14
N SER A 24 32.78 -16.13 -13.10
CA SER A 24 33.82 -16.74 -12.27
C SER A 24 33.52 -16.59 -10.77
N SER A 25 33.05 -15.41 -10.35
CA SER A 25 32.66 -15.16 -8.96
C SER A 25 31.41 -15.95 -8.56
N LEU A 26 30.39 -16.03 -9.41
CA LEU A 26 29.17 -16.81 -9.11
C LEU A 26 29.44 -18.30 -8.95
N TRP A 27 30.33 -18.84 -9.80
CA TRP A 27 30.77 -20.22 -9.67
C TRP A 27 31.40 -20.50 -8.31
N LYS A 28 32.26 -19.58 -7.85
CA LYS A 28 33.01 -19.73 -6.60
C LYS A 28 32.18 -19.44 -5.35
N ASP A 29 31.45 -18.34 -5.31
CA ASP A 29 30.95 -17.71 -4.07
C ASP A 29 29.43 -17.41 -4.07
N GLN A 30 28.67 -17.82 -5.09
CA GLN A 30 27.22 -17.57 -5.24
C GLN A 30 26.85 -16.07 -5.35
N PHE A 31 25.55 -15.71 -5.35
CA PHE A 31 25.10 -14.35 -5.70
C PHE A 31 25.44 -13.33 -4.62
N THR A 32 25.21 -13.65 -3.34
CA THR A 32 25.42 -12.69 -2.24
C THR A 32 26.86 -12.17 -2.22
N GLU A 33 27.82 -13.08 -2.28
CA GLU A 33 29.22 -12.72 -2.18
C GLU A 33 29.74 -12.09 -3.48
N THR A 34 29.24 -12.55 -4.64
CA THR A 34 29.55 -11.91 -5.93
C THR A 34 29.09 -10.47 -5.97
N LEU A 35 27.87 -10.18 -5.50
CA LEU A 35 27.34 -8.82 -5.42
C LEU A 35 28.11 -7.99 -4.39
N ARG A 36 28.48 -8.57 -3.23
CA ARG A 36 29.31 -7.88 -2.24
C ARG A 36 30.65 -7.44 -2.83
N LYS A 37 31.32 -8.35 -3.54
CA LYS A 37 32.58 -8.07 -4.25
C LYS A 37 32.39 -7.01 -5.32
N LEU A 38 31.33 -7.10 -6.11
CA LEU A 38 31.02 -6.11 -7.14
C LEU A 38 30.82 -4.71 -6.54
N VAL A 39 30.01 -4.58 -5.48
CA VAL A 39 29.76 -3.29 -4.83
C VAL A 39 31.04 -2.73 -4.20
N SER A 40 31.82 -3.57 -3.52
CA SER A 40 33.10 -3.16 -2.92
C SER A 40 34.11 -2.74 -3.99
N SER A 41 34.06 -3.39 -5.15
CA SER A 41 34.84 -3.06 -6.33
C SER A 41 34.53 -1.64 -6.82
N LEU A 42 33.30 -1.14 -6.76
CA LEU A 42 33.01 0.19 -7.30
C LEU A 42 33.63 1.35 -6.49
N GLU A 43 34.17 1.11 -5.30
CA GLU A 43 34.87 2.11 -4.46
C GLU A 43 34.08 3.41 -4.23
N VAL A 44 32.74 3.31 -4.22
CA VAL A 44 31.83 4.45 -4.07
C VAL A 44 31.62 4.78 -2.60
N GLN A 45 31.65 6.07 -2.27
CA GLN A 45 31.04 6.54 -1.02
C GLN A 45 29.51 6.45 -1.15
N LEU A 46 28.93 5.44 -0.51
CA LEU A 46 27.48 5.27 -0.44
C LEU A 46 26.92 6.18 0.65
N ASP A 47 25.93 7.00 0.31
CA ASP A 47 25.10 7.67 1.32
C ASP A 47 24.25 6.66 2.10
N HIS A 48 23.54 7.14 3.13
CA HIS A 48 22.73 6.28 4.00
C HIS A 48 21.68 5.48 3.21
N PHE A 49 21.02 6.11 2.24
CA PHE A 49 19.99 5.48 1.43
C PHE A 49 20.57 4.35 0.56
N ASN A 50 21.64 4.62 -0.18
CA ASN A 50 22.26 3.64 -1.06
C ASN A 50 22.88 2.49 -0.25
N SER A 51 23.41 2.76 0.95
CA SER A 51 23.88 1.72 1.87
C SER A 51 22.77 0.74 2.27
N ILE A 52 21.58 1.26 2.61
CA ILE A 52 20.39 0.42 2.89
C ILE A 52 19.99 -0.40 1.66
N ARG A 53 19.99 0.21 0.47
CA ARG A 53 19.63 -0.48 -0.79
C ARG A 53 20.58 -1.62 -1.13
N VAL A 54 21.89 -1.43 -0.91
CA VAL A 54 22.89 -2.49 -1.05
C VAL A 54 22.61 -3.62 -0.07
N ASP A 55 22.34 -3.33 1.20
CA ASP A 55 22.02 -4.35 2.20
C ASP A 55 20.75 -5.14 1.84
N GLN A 56 19.71 -4.46 1.35
CA GLN A 56 18.50 -5.09 0.84
C GLN A 56 18.78 -6.02 -0.36
N LEU A 57 19.60 -5.58 -1.31
CA LEU A 57 20.02 -6.38 -2.46
C LEU A 57 20.79 -7.62 -2.03
N LEU A 58 21.74 -7.48 -1.09
CA LEU A 58 22.51 -8.61 -0.55
C LEU A 58 21.63 -9.60 0.23
N LYS A 59 20.62 -9.11 0.97
CA LYS A 59 19.63 -9.97 1.64
C LYS A 59 18.79 -10.76 0.63
N ALA A 60 18.32 -10.10 -0.43
CA ALA A 60 17.57 -10.77 -1.50
C ALA A 60 18.42 -11.87 -2.17
N ALA A 61 19.69 -11.55 -2.47
CA ALA A 61 20.65 -12.53 -2.98
C ALA A 61 20.86 -13.70 -2.03
N SER A 62 20.95 -13.46 -0.72
CA SER A 62 21.10 -14.52 0.28
C SER A 62 19.89 -15.44 0.35
N ILE A 63 18.68 -14.89 0.21
CA ILE A 63 17.45 -15.69 0.12
C ILE A 63 17.46 -16.56 -1.15
N PHE A 64 17.96 -16.03 -2.26
CA PHE A 64 18.07 -16.80 -3.50
C PHE A 64 19.14 -17.89 -3.42
N ASP A 65 20.30 -17.58 -2.86
CA ASP A 65 21.40 -18.52 -2.65
C ASP A 65 20.96 -19.75 -1.84
N LYS A 66 20.08 -19.57 -0.85
CA LYS A 66 19.47 -20.68 -0.09
C LYS A 66 18.68 -21.67 -0.95
N ARG A 67 18.27 -21.31 -2.18
CA ARG A 67 17.59 -22.21 -3.13
C ARG A 67 18.58 -23.11 -3.89
N GLY A 68 19.89 -22.85 -3.80
CA GLY A 68 20.95 -23.64 -4.42
C GLY A 68 21.15 -23.42 -5.92
N SER A 69 20.38 -22.51 -6.55
CA SER A 69 20.56 -22.18 -7.97
C SER A 69 21.68 -21.15 -8.16
N ARG A 70 22.50 -21.35 -9.19
CA ARG A 70 23.51 -20.38 -9.67
C ARG A 70 23.12 -19.76 -11.02
N SER A 71 21.91 -20.03 -11.51
CA SER A 71 21.45 -19.51 -12.80
C SER A 71 21.18 -18.02 -12.70
N ILE A 72 21.86 -17.24 -13.55
CA ILE A 72 21.69 -15.79 -13.64
C ILE A 72 20.26 -15.46 -14.06
N ASP A 73 19.72 -16.16 -15.05
CA ASP A 73 18.33 -15.97 -15.50
C ASP A 73 17.32 -16.22 -14.37
N SER A 74 17.54 -17.28 -13.58
CA SER A 74 16.68 -17.55 -12.43
C SER A 74 16.79 -16.49 -11.35
N PHE A 75 17.99 -15.93 -11.12
CA PHE A 75 18.19 -14.84 -10.17
C PHE A 75 17.53 -13.54 -10.63
N VAL A 76 17.67 -13.19 -11.92
CA VAL A 76 17.00 -12.02 -12.51
C VAL A 76 15.48 -12.16 -12.37
N ARG A 77 14.91 -13.32 -12.75
CA ARG A 77 13.48 -13.59 -12.57
C ARG A 77 13.04 -13.53 -11.12
N PHE A 78 13.87 -13.99 -10.19
CA PHE A 78 13.58 -13.85 -8.77
C PHE A 78 13.55 -12.37 -8.35
N MET A 79 14.55 -11.58 -8.73
CA MET A 79 14.65 -10.16 -8.39
C MET A 79 13.53 -9.33 -9.01
N GLU A 80 13.10 -9.64 -10.24
CA GLU A 80 11.94 -9.00 -10.90
C GLU A 80 10.63 -9.17 -10.10
N ASN A 81 10.49 -10.28 -9.37
CA ASN A 81 9.31 -10.58 -8.56
C ASN A 81 9.52 -10.32 -7.06
N TYR A 82 10.74 -9.93 -6.66
CA TYR A 82 11.08 -9.73 -5.26
C TYR A 82 10.55 -8.38 -4.79
N THR A 83 9.63 -8.42 -3.83
CA THR A 83 9.01 -7.22 -3.26
C THR A 83 9.47 -7.02 -1.82
N LEU A 84 9.86 -5.79 -1.50
CA LEU A 84 10.22 -5.38 -0.15
C LEU A 84 9.05 -4.61 0.46
N ARG A 85 8.67 -4.98 1.67
CA ARG A 85 7.78 -4.16 2.49
C ARG A 85 8.61 -3.11 3.20
N GLU A 86 8.62 -1.91 2.66
CA GLU A 86 9.24 -0.78 3.34
C GLU A 86 8.24 -0.15 4.31
N THR A 87 8.71 0.13 5.53
CA THR A 87 8.01 1.03 6.43
C THR A 87 8.68 2.39 6.25
N GLY A 88 7.90 3.42 5.93
CA GLY A 88 8.44 4.74 5.69
C GLY A 88 9.21 5.24 6.91
N GLN A 89 10.40 5.77 6.70
CA GLN A 89 11.21 6.31 7.79
C GLN A 89 10.54 7.57 8.38
N PRO A 90 10.61 7.79 9.70
CA PRO A 90 10.26 9.08 10.29
C PRO A 90 11.12 10.19 9.66
N GLY A 91 10.50 11.32 9.31
CA GLY A 91 11.19 12.48 8.75
C GLY A 91 11.32 12.50 7.22
N THR A 92 10.78 11.51 6.50
CA THR A 92 10.73 11.50 5.03
C THR A 92 9.31 11.73 4.51
N VAL A 93 9.18 12.30 3.32
CA VAL A 93 7.90 12.31 2.58
C VAL A 93 7.55 10.87 2.20
N GLN A 94 6.34 10.43 2.56
CA GLN A 94 5.86 9.07 2.28
C GLN A 94 4.79 9.11 1.19
N VAL A 95 5.04 8.41 0.08
CA VAL A 95 4.06 8.21 -1.00
C VAL A 95 3.45 6.83 -0.82
N MET A 96 2.13 6.78 -0.63
CA MET A 96 1.41 5.53 -0.39
C MET A 96 -0.05 5.65 -0.83
N THR A 97 -0.71 4.50 -0.93
CA THR A 97 -2.16 4.46 -1.20
C THR A 97 -2.96 4.84 0.05
N ILE A 98 -4.19 5.34 -0.14
CA ILE A 98 -5.13 5.64 0.96
C ILE A 98 -5.36 4.41 1.85
N HIS A 99 -5.40 3.20 1.28
CA HIS A 99 -5.59 1.98 2.07
C HIS A 99 -4.41 1.71 3.02
N GLN A 100 -3.18 1.98 2.58
CA GLN A 100 -1.97 1.82 3.40
C GLN A 100 -1.88 2.87 4.53
N SER A 101 -2.54 4.02 4.38
CA SER A 101 -2.55 5.07 5.41
C SER A 101 -3.54 4.79 6.56
N LYS A 102 -4.40 3.78 6.43
CA LYS A 102 -5.38 3.44 7.46
C LYS A 102 -4.70 3.08 8.79
N GLY A 103 -5.07 3.78 9.86
CA GLY A 103 -4.55 3.54 11.21
C GLY A 103 -3.23 4.25 11.54
N ILE A 104 -2.65 5.00 10.59
CA ILE A 104 -1.53 5.90 10.84
C ILE A 104 -1.95 7.36 10.64
N THR A 105 -1.13 8.29 11.12
CA THR A 105 -1.39 9.75 11.03
C THR A 105 -0.12 10.47 10.61
N PHE A 106 -0.28 11.61 9.96
CA PHE A 106 0.79 12.45 9.43
C PHE A 106 0.59 13.89 9.86
N ASP A 107 1.67 14.66 9.92
CA ASP A 107 1.59 16.10 10.20
C ASP A 107 0.75 16.81 9.13
N SER A 108 0.96 16.45 7.86
CA SER A 108 0.18 16.93 6.72
C SER A 108 -0.07 15.82 5.71
N VAL A 109 -1.19 15.90 5.01
CA VAL A 109 -1.56 15.00 3.90
C VAL A 109 -1.70 15.80 2.62
N ILE A 110 -1.18 15.25 1.53
CA ILE A 110 -1.36 15.77 0.17
C ILE A 110 -2.12 14.71 -0.61
N LEU A 111 -3.26 15.08 -1.18
CA LEU A 111 -4.03 14.26 -2.11
C LEU A 111 -3.83 14.83 -3.51
N PRO A 112 -2.82 14.35 -4.24
CA PRO A 112 -2.64 14.72 -5.64
C PRO A 112 -3.72 14.08 -6.50
N GLU A 113 -4.05 14.72 -7.62
CA GLU A 113 -4.93 14.17 -8.66
C GLU A 113 -6.24 13.64 -8.06
N LEU A 114 -7.08 14.53 -7.52
CA LEU A 114 -8.47 14.22 -7.16
C LEU A 114 -9.32 13.98 -8.42
N GLU A 115 -8.83 13.21 -9.37
CA GLU A 115 -9.56 12.77 -10.54
C GLU A 115 -10.31 11.48 -10.20
N GLY A 116 -11.45 11.29 -10.82
CA GLY A 116 -12.20 10.07 -10.62
C GLY A 116 -13.36 9.96 -11.59
N ASN A 117 -13.53 8.75 -12.13
CA ASN A 117 -14.75 8.43 -12.84
C ASN A 117 -15.96 8.73 -11.95
N THR A 118 -17.06 9.08 -12.58
CA THR A 118 -18.35 9.29 -11.92
C THR A 118 -18.64 8.16 -10.93
N PHE A 119 -19.08 8.47 -9.71
CA PHE A 119 -19.49 7.50 -8.68
C PHE A 119 -20.41 6.40 -9.24
N SER A 120 -21.20 6.74 -10.28
CA SER A 120 -22.15 5.85 -10.95
C SER A 120 -21.60 5.03 -12.12
N SER A 121 -20.32 5.19 -12.52
CA SER A 121 -19.73 4.47 -13.66
C SER A 121 -19.30 3.05 -13.26
N ILE A 122 -20.26 2.15 -13.05
CA ILE A 122 -19.97 0.73 -12.86
C ILE A 122 -20.09 0.02 -14.19
N ASN A 123 -18.98 -0.58 -14.64
CA ASN A 123 -19.00 -1.54 -15.73
C ASN A 123 -19.29 -2.92 -15.14
N LEU A 124 -20.55 -3.34 -15.24
CA LEU A 124 -21.01 -4.61 -14.72
C LEU A 124 -20.60 -5.73 -15.68
N GLY A 125 -19.67 -6.59 -15.24
CA GLY A 125 -19.24 -7.77 -15.98
C GLY A 125 -20.03 -9.02 -15.58
N THR A 126 -19.31 -10.09 -15.26
CA THR A 126 -19.92 -11.27 -14.63
C THR A 126 -20.10 -11.02 -13.13
N GLU A 127 -21.35 -11.11 -12.69
CA GLU A 127 -21.77 -10.80 -11.33
C GLU A 127 -22.33 -12.03 -10.62
N ILE A 128 -22.14 -12.07 -9.31
CA ILE A 128 -22.72 -13.09 -8.43
C ILE A 128 -23.59 -12.38 -7.40
N LYS A 129 -24.85 -12.82 -7.27
CA LYS A 129 -25.73 -12.38 -6.19
C LYS A 129 -25.76 -13.44 -5.10
N TYR A 130 -25.54 -13.01 -3.87
CA TYR A 130 -25.64 -13.84 -2.68
C TYR A 130 -26.94 -13.57 -1.92
N ASN A 131 -27.47 -14.59 -1.25
CA ASN A 131 -28.56 -14.43 -0.27
C ASN A 131 -28.00 -14.01 1.11
N VAL A 132 -28.87 -13.90 2.11
CA VAL A 132 -28.50 -13.51 3.48
C VAL A 132 -27.60 -14.55 4.16
N THR A 133 -27.64 -15.82 3.74
CA THR A 133 -26.78 -16.91 4.24
C THR A 133 -25.45 -17.02 3.46
N HIS A 134 -25.13 -16.05 2.60
CA HIS A 134 -23.95 -16.05 1.72
C HIS A 134 -23.88 -17.19 0.69
N GLU A 135 -25.03 -17.75 0.33
CA GLU A 135 -25.14 -18.73 -0.77
C GLU A 135 -25.42 -18.01 -2.10
N PRO A 136 -24.82 -18.47 -3.21
CA PRO A 136 -25.04 -17.86 -4.51
C PRO A 136 -26.47 -18.15 -5.00
N GLN A 137 -27.24 -17.08 -5.23
CA GLN A 137 -28.57 -17.16 -5.85
C GLN A 137 -28.48 -17.30 -7.36
N TRP A 138 -27.58 -16.53 -7.97
CA TRP A 138 -27.32 -16.58 -9.41
C TRP A 138 -25.93 -16.07 -9.73
N ILE A 139 -25.44 -16.52 -10.88
CA ILE A 139 -24.25 -16.02 -11.57
C ILE A 139 -24.73 -15.58 -12.93
N LEU A 140 -24.53 -14.31 -13.27
CA LEU A 140 -25.02 -13.73 -14.52
C LEU A 140 -23.94 -12.86 -15.14
N ASN A 141 -23.67 -13.09 -16.42
CA ASN A 141 -22.96 -12.09 -17.21
C ASN A 141 -23.95 -10.96 -17.53
N MET A 142 -23.69 -9.78 -16.98
CA MET A 142 -24.69 -8.73 -16.96
C MET A 142 -25.08 -8.28 -18.38
N PRO A 143 -26.38 -8.21 -18.69
CA PRO A 143 -26.83 -7.77 -20.00
C PRO A 143 -26.58 -6.27 -20.16
N ASN A 144 -26.82 -5.74 -21.36
CA ASN A 144 -26.65 -4.30 -21.58
C ASN A 144 -27.54 -3.47 -20.62
N LYS A 145 -27.17 -2.20 -20.42
CA LYS A 145 -27.83 -1.26 -19.52
C LYS A 145 -29.37 -1.20 -19.70
N ARG A 146 -29.87 -1.31 -20.94
CA ARG A 146 -31.31 -1.23 -21.24
C ARG A 146 -32.08 -2.40 -20.64
N TYR A 147 -31.54 -3.62 -20.74
CA TYR A 147 -32.20 -4.80 -20.15
C TYR A 147 -32.15 -4.78 -18.63
N ILE A 148 -31.04 -4.29 -18.04
CA ILE A 148 -30.92 -4.12 -16.59
C ILE A 148 -31.98 -3.15 -16.07
N GLU A 149 -32.24 -2.05 -16.77
CA GLU A 149 -33.18 -1.01 -16.32
C GLU A 149 -34.66 -1.42 -16.45
N ILE A 150 -34.97 -2.33 -17.38
CA ILE A 150 -36.33 -2.86 -17.57
C ILE A 150 -36.64 -3.93 -16.52
N ASP A 151 -35.69 -4.79 -16.18
CA ASP A 151 -35.89 -5.85 -15.20
C ASP A 151 -35.80 -5.30 -13.77
N PRO A 152 -36.86 -5.41 -12.94
CA PRO A 152 -36.85 -4.85 -11.59
C PRO A 152 -35.77 -5.44 -10.67
N GLN A 153 -35.45 -6.74 -10.81
CA GLN A 153 -34.46 -7.40 -9.94
C GLN A 153 -33.04 -6.99 -10.30
N LEU A 154 -32.72 -6.91 -11.60
CA LEU A 154 -31.42 -6.46 -12.08
C LEU A 154 -31.23 -4.96 -11.81
N ASN A 155 -32.27 -4.15 -11.99
CA ASN A 155 -32.21 -2.72 -11.69
C ASN A 155 -31.94 -2.50 -10.20
N GLN A 156 -32.67 -3.17 -9.31
CA GLN A 156 -32.45 -3.10 -7.87
C GLN A 156 -31.03 -3.56 -7.48
N TYR A 157 -30.54 -4.65 -8.08
CA TYR A 157 -29.18 -5.12 -7.85
C TYR A 157 -28.14 -4.07 -8.26
N LYS A 158 -28.27 -3.49 -9.46
CA LYS A 158 -27.40 -2.42 -9.95
C LYS A 158 -27.44 -1.21 -9.03
N THR A 159 -28.63 -0.74 -8.62
CA THR A 159 -28.77 0.40 -7.71
C THR A 159 -28.06 0.17 -6.38
N ASN A 160 -28.25 -1.00 -5.77
CA ASN A 160 -27.57 -1.34 -4.53
C ASN A 160 -26.04 -1.39 -4.69
N LYS A 161 -25.56 -1.93 -5.82
CA LYS A 161 -24.14 -1.98 -6.10
C LYS A 161 -23.54 -0.59 -6.32
N VAL A 162 -24.21 0.28 -7.09
CA VAL A 162 -23.84 1.69 -7.24
C VAL A 162 -23.78 2.39 -5.90
N ALA A 163 -24.79 2.20 -5.05
CA ALA A 163 -24.82 2.82 -3.72
C ALA A 163 -23.65 2.35 -2.84
N ASN A 164 -23.36 1.05 -2.82
CA ASN A 164 -22.25 0.49 -2.04
C ASN A 164 -20.90 0.98 -2.55
N ASP A 165 -20.66 0.94 -3.86
CA ASP A 165 -19.39 1.39 -4.45
C ASP A 165 -19.18 2.89 -4.22
N THR A 166 -20.25 3.70 -4.33
CA THR A 166 -20.23 5.13 -4.02
C THR A 166 -19.88 5.36 -2.55
N TYR A 167 -20.52 4.63 -1.64
CA TYR A 167 -20.24 4.71 -0.20
C TYR A 167 -18.79 4.34 0.13
N GLU A 168 -18.25 3.28 -0.49
CA GLU A 168 -16.86 2.89 -0.32
C GLU A 168 -15.89 3.95 -0.84
N GLN A 169 -16.19 4.59 -1.97
CA GLN A 169 -15.38 5.68 -2.51
C GLN A 169 -15.36 6.89 -1.55
N ILE A 170 -16.52 7.29 -1.03
CA ILE A 170 -16.59 8.38 -0.03
C ILE A 170 -15.80 8.00 1.24
N CYS A 171 -15.89 6.74 1.69
CA CYS A 171 -15.12 6.26 2.84
C CYS A 171 -13.61 6.36 2.63
N LYS A 172 -13.10 6.16 1.39
CA LYS A 172 -11.67 6.36 1.08
C LYS A 172 -11.26 7.80 1.32
N PHE A 173 -12.03 8.77 0.84
CA PHE A 173 -11.73 10.19 1.08
C PHE A 173 -11.82 10.56 2.56
N TYR A 174 -12.82 10.04 3.29
CA TYR A 174 -12.91 10.22 4.74
C TYR A 174 -11.66 9.69 5.46
N VAL A 175 -11.20 8.48 5.11
CA VAL A 175 -9.97 7.93 5.66
C VAL A 175 -8.79 8.84 5.34
N ALA A 176 -8.64 9.26 4.09
CA ALA A 176 -7.54 10.10 3.62
C ALA A 176 -7.45 11.44 4.37
N LEU A 177 -8.56 12.18 4.44
CA LEU A 177 -8.63 13.51 5.05
C LEU A 177 -8.45 13.48 6.57
N THR A 178 -8.80 12.37 7.22
CA THR A 178 -8.62 12.19 8.67
C THR A 178 -7.23 11.69 9.05
N ARG A 179 -6.31 11.48 8.09
CA ARG A 179 -4.92 11.11 8.41
C ARG A 179 -4.08 12.32 8.82
N ALA A 180 -4.45 13.53 8.37
CA ALA A 180 -3.72 14.75 8.67
C ALA A 180 -3.98 15.24 10.10
N LYS A 181 -2.90 15.64 10.78
CA LYS A 181 -2.97 16.27 12.10
C LYS A 181 -3.11 17.79 12.01
N TYR A 182 -2.43 18.43 11.06
CA TYR A 182 -2.39 19.89 10.95
C TYR A 182 -2.95 20.41 9.63
N ALA A 183 -2.65 19.77 8.50
CA ALA A 183 -3.06 20.29 7.19
C ALA A 183 -3.42 19.21 6.16
N ASN A 184 -4.44 19.50 5.37
CA ASN A 184 -4.82 18.74 4.18
C ASN A 184 -4.64 19.63 2.96
N TYR A 185 -3.95 19.11 1.93
CA TYR A 185 -3.80 19.76 0.63
C TYR A 185 -4.48 18.88 -0.42
N LEU A 186 -5.49 19.43 -1.09
CA LEU A 186 -6.29 18.76 -2.11
C LEU A 186 -5.97 19.41 -3.44
N ILE A 187 -5.50 18.63 -4.41
CA ILE A 187 -5.06 19.13 -5.71
C ILE A 187 -5.89 18.44 -6.79
N THR A 188 -6.50 19.23 -7.66
CA THR A 188 -7.31 18.78 -8.79
C THR A 188 -7.04 19.63 -10.01
N GLU A 189 -7.33 19.11 -11.19
CA GLU A 189 -7.38 19.93 -12.40
C GLU A 189 -8.62 20.83 -12.41
N GLU A 190 -8.53 21.99 -13.07
CA GLU A 190 -9.64 22.94 -13.23
C GLU A 190 -10.78 22.36 -14.08
N SER A 191 -10.44 21.53 -15.07
CA SER A 191 -11.36 20.79 -15.94
C SER A 191 -12.40 20.00 -15.12
N GLU A 192 -11.95 19.32 -14.07
CA GLU A 192 -12.78 18.48 -13.19
C GLU A 192 -13.77 19.29 -12.36
N ILE A 193 -13.40 20.49 -11.93
CA ILE A 193 -14.26 21.40 -11.13
C ILE A 193 -15.46 21.87 -11.95
N SER A 194 -15.24 22.14 -13.24
CA SER A 194 -16.29 22.58 -14.18
C SER A 194 -17.15 21.43 -14.72
N SER A 195 -16.75 20.18 -14.49
CA SER A 195 -17.41 19.01 -15.04
C SER A 195 -18.76 18.76 -14.35
N LYS A 196 -19.76 18.31 -15.12
CA LYS A 196 -21.06 17.84 -14.57
C LYS A 196 -21.01 16.39 -14.07
N SER A 197 -19.83 15.86 -13.83
CA SER A 197 -19.70 14.47 -13.43
C SER A 197 -20.02 14.34 -11.93
N ASP A 198 -20.79 13.33 -11.54
CA ASP A 198 -21.01 13.01 -10.12
C ASP A 198 -19.72 12.37 -9.57
N ASN A 199 -18.73 13.17 -9.21
CA ASN A 199 -17.45 12.72 -8.65
C ASN A 199 -17.16 13.47 -7.34
N PHE A 200 -16.04 13.13 -6.70
CA PHE A 200 -15.71 13.74 -5.41
C PHE A 200 -15.42 15.24 -5.51
N VAL A 201 -14.87 15.70 -6.64
CA VAL A 201 -14.55 17.11 -6.87
C VAL A 201 -15.81 17.94 -7.04
N SER A 202 -16.81 17.44 -7.78
CA SER A 202 -18.10 18.13 -7.91
C SER A 202 -18.85 18.21 -6.58
N LEU A 203 -18.82 17.15 -5.78
CA LEU A 203 -19.38 17.18 -4.41
C LEU A 203 -18.66 18.23 -3.53
N LEU A 204 -17.34 18.35 -3.66
CA LEU A 204 -16.58 19.38 -2.95
C LEU A 204 -16.91 20.79 -3.45
N SER A 205 -17.05 21.00 -4.77
CA SER A 205 -17.36 22.32 -5.33
C SER A 205 -18.78 22.79 -5.02
N GLU A 206 -19.74 21.87 -4.86
CA GLU A 206 -21.10 22.20 -4.41
C GLU A 206 -21.15 22.58 -2.92
N THR A 207 -20.31 21.96 -2.09
CA THR A 207 -20.31 22.18 -0.63
C THR A 207 -19.47 23.38 -0.21
N ILE A 208 -18.42 23.70 -0.98
CA ILE A 208 -17.52 24.80 -0.72
C ILE A 208 -17.97 26.00 -1.56
N LYS A 209 -18.33 27.12 -0.94
CA LYS A 209 -18.65 28.35 -1.66
C LYS A 209 -17.39 28.86 -2.37
N SER A 210 -17.31 28.66 -3.68
CA SER A 210 -16.23 29.16 -4.52
C SER A 210 -16.21 30.68 -4.50
N GLU A 211 -15.20 31.26 -3.85
CA GLU A 211 -14.74 32.61 -4.17
C GLU A 211 -13.84 32.50 -5.41
N GLU A 212 -13.92 33.49 -6.30
CA GLU A 212 -13.38 33.41 -7.66
C GLU A 212 -11.96 32.82 -7.76
N LEU A 213 -11.77 31.95 -8.76
CA LEU A 213 -10.56 31.18 -9.07
C LEU A 213 -9.38 32.03 -9.56
N ASN A 214 -9.29 33.29 -9.16
CA ASN A 214 -8.33 34.28 -9.67
C ASN A 214 -6.87 33.95 -9.31
N SER A 215 -6.61 32.94 -8.46
CA SER A 215 -5.27 32.60 -7.95
C SER A 215 -4.87 31.12 -8.01
N GLY A 216 -5.65 30.25 -8.67
CA GLY A 216 -5.39 28.80 -8.68
C GLY A 216 -5.68 28.09 -7.35
N MET A 217 -6.35 28.78 -6.42
CA MET A 217 -6.81 28.25 -5.15
C MET A 217 -8.33 28.40 -5.08
N LEU A 218 -9.04 27.28 -5.03
CA LEU A 218 -10.51 27.27 -4.95
C LEU A 218 -11.01 27.60 -3.54
N TYR A 219 -10.29 27.12 -2.53
CA TYR A 219 -10.67 27.29 -1.13
C TYR A 219 -9.46 27.14 -0.22
N SER A 220 -9.42 27.97 0.82
CA SER A 220 -8.52 27.78 1.95
C SER A 220 -9.22 28.14 3.24
N CYS A 221 -8.90 27.41 4.30
CA CYS A 221 -9.35 27.70 5.64
C CYS A 221 -8.31 27.24 6.66
N GLY A 222 -8.34 27.85 7.85
CA GLY A 222 -7.39 27.55 8.92
C GLY A 222 -6.11 28.36 8.80
N ASP A 223 -5.04 27.83 9.39
CA ASP A 223 -3.75 28.52 9.49
C ASP A 223 -2.76 28.01 8.44
N SER A 224 -2.46 28.84 7.44
CA SER A 224 -1.49 28.54 6.38
C SER A 224 -0.06 28.41 6.91
N GLU A 225 0.22 28.95 8.10
CA GLU A 225 1.54 28.94 8.74
C GLU A 225 1.63 27.96 9.90
N TRP A 226 0.77 26.93 9.93
CA TRP A 226 0.73 25.89 10.97
C TRP A 226 2.11 25.30 11.31
N TYR A 227 2.97 25.13 10.29
CA TYR A 227 4.31 24.55 10.42
C TYR A 227 5.26 25.42 11.27
N LYS A 228 5.06 26.75 11.31
CA LYS A 228 5.89 27.65 12.15
C LYS A 228 5.65 27.46 13.64
N LYS A 229 4.45 26.98 14.01
CA LYS A 229 4.06 26.72 15.41
C LYS A 229 4.62 25.39 15.93
N ILE A 230 5.07 24.52 15.03
CA ILE A 230 5.73 23.27 15.40
C ILE A 230 7.17 23.58 15.74
N LYS A 231 7.51 23.53 17.03
CA LYS A 231 8.89 23.56 17.46
C LYS A 231 9.59 22.33 16.87
N SER A 232 10.45 22.54 15.88
CA SER A 232 11.35 21.49 15.40
C SER A 232 12.14 20.98 16.60
N LYS A 233 11.81 19.77 17.06
CA LYS A 233 12.77 19.01 17.85
C LYS A 233 13.93 18.80 16.90
N LYS A 234 15.03 19.54 17.13
CA LYS A 234 16.34 19.32 16.50
C LYS A 234 16.48 17.84 16.20
N GLU A 235 16.68 17.50 14.93
CA GLU A 235 16.88 16.14 14.46
C GLU A 235 17.80 15.41 15.44
N ILE A 236 17.24 14.46 16.18
CA ILE A 236 18.06 13.40 16.73
C ILE A 236 18.43 12.62 15.48
N VAL A 237 19.64 12.84 14.96
CA VAL A 237 20.29 11.92 14.03
C VAL A 237 19.94 10.53 14.53
N PRO A 238 19.22 9.69 13.77
CA PRO A 238 18.68 8.45 14.29
C PRO A 238 19.84 7.68 14.93
N THR A 239 19.82 7.59 16.26
CA THR A 239 20.84 6.85 17.00
C THR A 239 20.75 5.44 16.46
N ILE A 240 21.82 5.01 15.80
CA ILE A 240 21.95 3.71 15.14
C ILE A 240 21.50 2.65 16.14
N LYS A 241 20.26 2.16 16.02
CA LYS A 241 19.94 0.85 16.56
C LYS A 241 20.79 -0.10 15.73
N LYS A 242 21.73 -0.80 16.38
CA LYS A 242 22.47 -1.91 15.78
C LYS A 242 21.47 -2.73 14.95
N PRO A 243 21.86 -3.18 13.73
CA PRO A 243 20.96 -3.97 12.90
C PRO A 243 20.36 -5.06 13.77
N MET A 244 19.03 -5.06 13.87
CA MET A 244 18.30 -6.09 14.57
C MET A 244 18.81 -7.42 13.98
N PRO A 245 19.30 -8.36 14.80
CA PRO A 245 19.75 -9.64 14.25
C PRO A 245 18.64 -10.20 13.37
N LEU A 246 19.02 -10.85 12.26
CA LEU A 246 18.05 -11.55 11.42
C LEU A 246 17.12 -12.34 12.35
N PRO A 247 15.79 -12.34 12.09
CA PRO A 247 14.90 -13.24 12.81
C PRO A 247 15.54 -14.64 12.75
N SER A 248 16.02 -15.12 13.89
CA SER A 248 16.45 -16.51 14.02
C SER A 248 15.31 -17.37 13.50
N GLU A 249 15.62 -18.46 12.79
CA GLU A 249 14.66 -19.36 12.11
C GLU A 249 13.55 -19.99 12.99
N ASN A 250 13.39 -19.53 14.24
CA ASN A 250 12.41 -20.02 15.21
C ASN A 250 11.21 -19.07 15.44
N LEU A 251 10.81 -18.28 14.42
CA LEU A 251 9.44 -17.74 14.35
C LEU A 251 8.53 -18.64 13.50
N ARG A 252 8.71 -19.96 13.59
CA ARG A 252 7.55 -20.84 13.54
C ARG A 252 6.87 -20.68 14.89
N ARG A 253 5.60 -20.27 14.89
CA ARG A 253 4.73 -20.47 16.05
C ARG A 253 4.83 -21.95 16.40
N GLU A 254 5.56 -22.30 17.44
CA GLU A 254 5.33 -23.58 18.10
C GLU A 254 3.85 -23.55 18.49
N HIS A 255 3.07 -24.49 17.96
CA HIS A 255 1.78 -24.80 18.55
C HIS A 255 2.09 -25.32 19.95
N ASN A 256 2.14 -24.41 20.92
CA ASN A 256 2.05 -24.76 22.32
C ASN A 256 0.66 -25.33 22.54
N ILE A 257 0.52 -26.64 22.33
CA ILE A 257 -0.55 -27.41 22.96
C ILE A 257 -0.20 -27.42 24.45
N GLN A 258 -0.57 -26.34 25.15
CA GLN A 258 -0.74 -26.41 26.59
C GLN A 258 -2.00 -27.23 26.84
N ILE A 259 -1.81 -28.47 27.27
CA ILE A 259 -2.86 -29.26 27.91
C ILE A 259 -3.15 -28.55 29.24
N ALA A 260 -4.08 -27.59 29.22
CA ALA A 260 -4.68 -27.07 30.42
C ALA A 260 -5.62 -28.15 30.98
N LYS A 261 -5.23 -28.78 32.09
CA LYS A 261 -6.16 -29.51 32.95
C LYS A 261 -7.08 -28.49 33.62
N GLU A 262 -8.13 -28.07 32.94
CA GLU A 262 -9.25 -27.39 33.59
C GLU A 262 -10.18 -28.41 34.23
N LYS A 263 -10.46 -28.19 35.51
CA LYS A 263 -11.46 -28.93 36.27
C LYS A 263 -12.82 -28.71 35.60
N VAL A 264 -13.48 -29.82 35.30
CA VAL A 264 -14.86 -29.92 34.85
C VAL A 264 -15.77 -29.13 35.79
N SER A 265 -16.37 -28.04 35.32
CA SER A 265 -17.62 -27.50 35.86
C SER A 265 -18.71 -27.65 34.81
N GLU A 266 -19.91 -27.92 35.29
CA GLU A 266 -21.03 -28.56 34.60
C GLU A 266 -21.47 -27.90 33.27
N LYS A 267 -21.95 -28.77 32.37
CA LYS A 267 -22.38 -28.50 30.99
C LYS A 267 -23.36 -27.32 30.88
N LEU A 268 -22.91 -26.24 30.25
CA LEU A 268 -23.81 -25.30 29.57
C LEU A 268 -24.14 -25.85 28.18
N SER A 269 -25.44 -25.96 27.89
CA SER A 269 -25.97 -26.44 26.61
C SER A 269 -26.26 -25.25 25.71
N SER A 270 -26.23 -25.46 24.39
CA SER A 270 -26.56 -24.46 23.37
C SER A 270 -27.95 -23.82 23.52
N GLU A 271 -28.82 -24.41 24.34
CA GLU A 271 -30.15 -23.90 24.68
C GLU A 271 -30.13 -22.70 25.65
N ASP A 272 -29.05 -22.50 26.40
CA ASP A 272 -28.96 -21.42 27.41
C ASP A 272 -28.67 -20.03 26.80
N ILE A 273 -28.30 -19.97 25.53
CA ILE A 273 -27.99 -18.72 24.80
C ILE A 273 -29.25 -17.96 24.37
N PHE A 274 -30.41 -18.61 24.27
CA PHE A 274 -31.63 -18.04 23.67
C PHE A 274 -32.78 -17.76 24.66
N LYS A 275 -32.55 -17.79 25.97
CA LYS A 275 -33.58 -17.36 26.93
C LYS A 275 -33.71 -15.83 26.90
N GLN A 276 -34.83 -15.34 26.36
CA GLN A 276 -35.23 -13.95 26.48
C GLN A 276 -35.45 -13.62 27.97
N ASN A 277 -34.68 -12.64 28.47
CA ASN A 277 -34.96 -12.05 29.77
C ASN A 277 -36.28 -11.27 29.69
N SER A 278 -37.36 -11.90 30.17
CA SER A 278 -38.58 -11.19 30.55
C SER A 278 -38.26 -10.31 31.77
N ALA A 279 -38.12 -9.01 31.54
CA ALA A 279 -38.10 -8.03 32.61
C ALA A 279 -39.53 -7.84 33.17
N THR A 280 -39.73 -8.13 34.44
CA THR A 280 -40.86 -7.61 35.22
C THR A 280 -40.35 -7.10 36.56
N ASN A 281 -40.57 -5.79 36.74
CA ASN A 281 -40.53 -4.94 37.94
C ASN A 281 -39.21 -4.75 38.68
#